data_AF-A0A9Q1BM84-F1
#
_entry.id   AF-A0A9Q1BM84-F1
#
_cell.length_a   1.000
_cell.length_b   1.000
_cell.length_c   1.000
_cell.angle_alpha   90.00
_cell.angle_beta   90.00
_cell.angle_gamma   90.00
#
_symmetry.space_group_name_H-M   'P 1'
#
loop_
_entity.id
_entity.type
_entity.pdbx_description
1 polymer ?
#
loop_
_entity_poly.entity_id
_entity_poly.type
_entity_poly.pdbx_seq_one_letter_code
_entity_poly.pdbx_strand_id
1 'polypeptide(L)'
;MGYMADMSTTDNLLKVHELLPEHIQFKWAKVVYKLMENQMRPNFSHITGFVEEQAKVAGNVNGKRVGRSQKPPKSTLMPRKSKETRATFATQDDTYETTYRKTC
;
A
#
# COMPACT_ATOMS: atom_id res chain seq x y z
N MET A 1 -29.76 -21.07 21.30
CA MET A 1 -29.17 -19.74 21.07
C MET A 1 -27.65 -19.87 21.15
N GLY A 2 -27.00 -20.27 20.05
CA GLY A 2 -25.55 -20.56 19.97
C GLY A 2 -24.76 -19.62 19.07
N TYR A 3 -25.43 -18.63 18.45
CA TYR A 3 -24.87 -17.78 17.40
C TYR A 3 -23.52 -17.13 17.77
N MET A 4 -23.37 -16.64 19.00
CA MET A 4 -22.10 -16.07 19.48
C MET A 4 -20.99 -17.11 19.65
N ALA A 5 -21.34 -18.35 20.02
CA ALA A 5 -20.40 -19.46 20.09
C ALA A 5 -19.99 -19.92 18.68
N ASP A 6 -20.95 -20.00 17.75
CA ASP A 6 -20.70 -20.32 16.34
C ASP A 6 -19.77 -19.28 15.70
N MET A 7 -20.00 -17.99 15.96
CA MET A 7 -19.13 -16.90 15.51
C MET A 7 -17.74 -16.90 16.16
N SER A 8 -17.64 -17.41 17.40
CA SER A 8 -16.37 -17.53 18.12
C SER A 8 -15.58 -18.80 17.76
N THR A 9 -16.05 -19.57 16.77
CA THR A 9 -15.32 -20.73 16.23
C THR A 9 -14.07 -20.27 15.50
N THR A 10 -12.98 -21.03 15.62
CA THR A 10 -11.67 -20.70 15.04
C THR A 10 -11.76 -20.42 13.53
N ASP A 11 -12.53 -21.20 12.78
CA ASP A 11 -12.68 -21.01 11.33
C ASP A 11 -13.30 -19.64 10.97
N ASN A 12 -14.29 -19.19 11.74
CA ASN A 12 -14.92 -17.91 11.52
C ASN A 12 -13.99 -16.76 11.91
N LEU A 13 -13.21 -16.91 12.98
CA LEU A 13 -12.18 -15.94 13.36
C LEU A 13 -11.08 -15.82 12.29
N LEU A 14 -10.69 -16.94 11.67
CA LEU A 14 -9.74 -16.95 10.56
C LEU A 14 -10.30 -16.23 9.33
N LYS A 15 -11.56 -16.48 8.97
CA LYS A 15 -12.23 -15.76 7.87
C LYS A 15 -12.27 -14.25 8.11
N VAL A 16 -12.59 -13.81 9.33
CA VAL A 16 -12.59 -12.38 9.68
C VAL A 16 -11.17 -11.81 9.62
N HIS A 17 -10.17 -12.58 10.06
CA HIS A 17 -8.77 -12.19 9.98
C HIS A 17 -8.31 -11.99 8.53
N GLU A 18 -8.65 -12.90 7.62
CA GLU A 18 -8.31 -12.80 6.20
C GLU A 18 -8.92 -11.56 5.50
N LEU A 19 -10.09 -11.10 5.96
CA LEU A 19 -10.72 -9.89 5.44
C LEU A 19 -10.01 -8.59 5.86
N LEU A 20 -9.16 -8.63 6.90
CA LEU A 20 -8.45 -7.45 7.37
C LEU A 20 -7.25 -7.13 6.45
N PRO A 21 -6.88 -5.84 6.28
CA PRO A 21 -5.63 -5.47 5.65
C PRO A 21 -4.41 -6.07 6.37
N GLU A 22 -3.36 -6.43 5.62
CA GLU A 22 -2.15 -7.11 6.13
C GLU A 22 -1.50 -6.42 7.35
N HIS A 23 -1.41 -5.08 7.33
CA HIS A 23 -0.86 -4.33 8.46
C HIS A 23 -1.72 -4.36 9.73
N ILE A 24 -3.03 -4.63 9.60
CA ILE A 24 -3.96 -4.82 10.72
C ILE A 24 -3.94 -6.27 11.19
N GLN A 25 -3.83 -7.24 10.26
CA GLN A 25 -3.64 -8.65 10.57
C GLN A 25 -2.46 -8.89 11.51
N PHE A 26 -1.30 -8.31 11.20
CA PHE A 26 -0.12 -8.44 12.06
C PHE A 26 -0.33 -7.87 13.48
N LYS A 27 -1.02 -6.72 13.59
CA LYS A 27 -1.36 -6.14 14.89
C LYS A 27 -2.34 -7.03 15.64
N TRP A 28 -3.32 -7.59 14.95
CA TRP A 28 -4.27 -8.53 15.53
C TRP A 28 -3.58 -9.80 16.05
N ALA A 29 -2.65 -10.37 15.28
CA ALA A 29 -1.87 -11.54 15.71
C ALA A 29 -1.12 -11.29 17.03
N LYS A 30 -0.58 -10.09 17.25
CA LYS A 30 0.02 -9.70 18.54
C LYS A 30 -0.99 -9.67 19.69
N VAL A 31 -2.21 -9.20 19.43
CA VAL A 31 -3.28 -9.19 20.43
C VAL A 31 -3.69 -10.62 20.78
N VAL A 32 -3.87 -11.48 19.77
CA VAL A 32 -4.16 -12.90 19.98
C VAL A 32 -3.07 -13.60 20.78
N TYR A 33 -1.79 -13.35 20.46
CA TYR A 33 -0.66 -13.90 21.20
C TYR A 33 -0.73 -13.53 22.70
N LYS A 34 -1.02 -12.26 23.01
CA LYS A 34 -1.21 -11.81 24.41
C LYS A 34 -2.43 -12.43 25.08
N LEU A 35 -3.52 -12.65 24.35
CA LEU A 35 -4.70 -13.33 24.90
C LEU A 35 -4.37 -14.79 25.24
N MET A 36 -3.64 -15.47 24.36
CA MET A 36 -3.18 -16.84 24.57
C MET A 36 -2.20 -16.95 25.75
N GLU A 37 -1.30 -15.98 25.91
CA GLU A 37 -0.39 -15.89 27.07
C GLU A 37 -1.16 -15.81 28.40
N ASN A 38 -2.30 -15.12 28.40
CA ASN A 38 -3.22 -15.03 29.54
C ASN A 38 -4.19 -16.23 29.65
N GLN A 39 -3.94 -17.33 28.93
CA GLN A 39 -4.80 -18.53 28.86
C GLN A 39 -6.24 -18.23 28.40
N MET A 40 -6.48 -17.11 27.72
CA MET A 40 -7.79 -16.71 27.22
C MET A 40 -7.94 -17.08 25.74
N ARG A 41 -9.01 -17.79 25.40
CA ARG A 41 -9.33 -18.11 24.00
C ARG A 41 -9.82 -16.83 23.29
N PRO A 42 -9.25 -16.47 22.13
CA PRO A 42 -9.76 -15.37 21.32
C PRO A 42 -11.22 -15.65 20.90
N ASN A 43 -12.08 -14.65 21.03
CA ASN A 43 -13.48 -14.73 20.67
C ASN A 43 -13.85 -13.63 19.67
N PHE A 44 -15.07 -13.69 19.14
CA PHE A 44 -15.55 -12.71 18.16
C PHE A 44 -15.60 -11.29 18.75
N SER A 45 -15.94 -11.14 20.03
CA SER A 45 -15.97 -9.83 20.70
C SER A 45 -14.59 -9.17 20.79
N HIS A 46 -13.52 -9.95 20.86
CA HIS A 46 -12.16 -9.42 20.94
C HIS A 46 -11.71 -8.85 19.60
N ILE A 47 -12.03 -9.52 18.49
CA ILE A 47 -11.66 -9.02 17.16
C ILE A 47 -12.49 -7.80 16.77
N THR A 48 -13.79 -7.77 17.10
CA THR A 48 -14.62 -6.60 16.83
C THR A 48 -14.17 -5.38 17.64
N GLY A 49 -13.90 -5.56 18.94
CA GLY A 49 -13.40 -4.48 19.80
C GLY A 49 -12.05 -3.94 19.31
N PHE A 50 -11.16 -4.81 18.87
CA PHE A 50 -9.89 -4.41 18.27
C PHE A 50 -10.08 -3.59 16.98
N VAL A 51 -10.94 -4.03 16.07
CA VAL A 51 -11.22 -3.31 14.82
C VAL A 51 -11.84 -1.95 15.09
N GLU A 52 -12.77 -1.86 16.04
CA GLU A 52 -13.35 -0.58 16.48
C GLU A 52 -12.28 0.38 17.02
N GLU A 53 -11.35 -0.12 17.83
CA GLU A 53 -10.24 0.69 18.34
C GLU A 53 -9.34 1.19 17.19
N GLN A 54 -8.96 0.30 16.27
CA GLN A 54 -8.17 0.70 15.10
C GLN A 54 -8.92 1.74 14.24
N ALA A 55 -10.24 1.60 14.08
CA ALA A 55 -11.06 2.58 13.36
C ALA A 55 -11.11 3.93 14.07
N LYS A 56 -11.26 3.95 15.40
CA LYS A 56 -11.20 5.17 16.22
C LYS A 56 -9.83 5.85 16.10
N VAL A 57 -8.74 5.08 16.14
CA VAL A 57 -7.37 5.58 15.97
C VAL A 57 -7.16 6.16 14.57
N ALA A 58 -7.64 5.47 13.53
CA ALA A 58 -7.56 5.94 12.15
C ALA A 58 -8.37 7.22 11.92
N GLY A 59 -9.53 7.35 12.56
CA GLY A 59 -10.37 8.55 12.52
C GLY A 59 -9.78 9.76 13.24
N ASN A 60 -8.90 9.52 14.22
CA ASN A 60 -8.22 10.56 15.00
C ASN A 60 -7.20 11.34 14.13
N VAL A 61 -6.88 12.56 14.53
CA VAL A 61 -5.96 13.49 13.85
C VAL A 61 -4.59 12.86 13.59
N ASN A 62 -4.16 11.96 14.48
CA ASN A 62 -2.92 11.19 14.36
C ASN A 62 -3.03 10.08 13.31
N GLY A 63 -4.14 9.35 13.28
CA GLY A 63 -4.41 8.31 12.27
C GLY A 63 -4.48 8.89 10.85
N LYS A 64 -5.07 10.08 10.68
CA LYS A 64 -5.10 10.79 9.40
C LYS A 64 -3.72 11.19 8.86
N ARG A 65 -2.68 11.18 9.71
CA ARG A 65 -1.28 11.48 9.34
C ARG A 65 -0.48 10.22 9.02
N VAL A 66 -0.94 9.03 9.42
CA VAL A 66 -0.30 7.74 9.11
C VAL A 66 -0.42 7.48 7.60
N GLY A 67 0.70 7.16 6.94
CA GLY A 67 0.72 6.82 5.51
C GLY A 67 0.59 8.00 4.54
N ARG A 68 0.46 9.25 5.03
CA ARG A 68 0.64 10.43 4.17
C ARG A 68 2.11 10.54 3.81
N SER A 69 2.51 9.91 2.70
CA SER A 69 3.68 10.36 1.95
C SER A 69 3.49 11.85 1.72
N GLN A 70 4.39 12.66 2.26
CA GLN A 70 4.50 14.09 1.97
C GLN A 70 4.83 14.18 0.49
N LYS A 71 3.86 13.98 -0.40
CA LYS A 71 4.03 14.32 -1.80
C LYS A 71 4.37 15.81 -1.77
N PRO A 72 5.55 16.22 -2.26
CA PRO A 72 5.88 17.63 -2.28
C PRO A 72 4.73 18.34 -2.99
N PRO A 73 4.31 19.53 -2.50
CA PRO A 73 3.23 20.27 -3.13
C PRO A 73 3.55 20.33 -4.62
N LYS A 74 2.62 19.85 -5.46
CA LYS A 74 2.73 20.00 -6.92
C LYS A 74 2.96 21.48 -7.14
N SER A 75 4.21 21.86 -7.41
CA SER A 75 4.54 23.21 -7.80
C SER A 75 3.70 23.46 -9.04
N THR A 76 2.87 24.50 -8.96
CA THR A 76 2.15 25.05 -10.08
C THR A 76 3.18 25.62 -11.05
N LEU A 77 3.91 24.75 -11.75
CA LEU A 77 4.77 25.15 -12.86
C LEU A 77 3.84 25.47 -14.01
N MET A 78 3.59 26.77 -14.17
CA MET A 78 2.93 27.37 -15.32
C MET A 78 3.54 26.82 -16.63
N PRO A 79 2.76 26.75 -17.73
CA PRO A 79 3.28 26.27 -19.00
C PRO A 79 4.36 27.23 -19.49
N ARG A 80 5.62 26.79 -19.46
CA ARG A 80 6.74 27.54 -20.02
C ARG A 80 6.55 27.57 -21.53
N LYS A 81 6.00 28.67 -22.07
CA LYS A 81 6.01 28.95 -23.51
C LYS A 81 7.47 29.07 -23.96
N SER A 82 8.08 27.97 -24.40
CA SER A 82 9.30 28.03 -25.19
C SER A 82 8.91 28.51 -26.59
N LYS A 83 9.43 29.67 -26.99
CA LYS A 83 9.34 30.15 -28.36
C LYS A 83 10.02 29.10 -29.24
N GLU A 84 9.26 28.57 -30.17
CA GLU A 84 9.72 27.67 -31.21
C GLU A 84 10.67 28.44 -32.13
N THR A 85 11.97 28.31 -31.90
CA THR A 85 12.97 28.78 -32.86
C THR A 85 12.99 27.75 -33.98
N ARG A 86 12.25 28.07 -35.04
CA ARG A 86 12.28 27.40 -36.34
C ARG A 86 13.73 27.36 -36.85
N ALA A 87 14.35 26.19 -36.85
CA ALA A 87 15.61 25.94 -37.55
C ALA A 87 15.31 25.29 -38.90
N THR A 88 15.69 25.98 -39.97
CA THR A 88 15.59 25.59 -41.36
C THR A 88 16.56 24.45 -41.71
N PHE A 89 16.13 23.60 -42.65
CA PHE A 89 16.82 22.45 -43.24
C PHE A 89 18.28 22.70 -43.65
N ALA A 90 19.12 21.69 -43.44
CA ALA A 90 20.22 21.36 -44.35
C ALA A 90 20.47 19.84 -44.33
N THR A 91 20.23 19.20 -45.47
CA THR A 91 20.60 17.82 -45.78
C THR A 91 22.07 17.80 -46.19
N GLN A 92 22.91 16.96 -45.59
CA GLN A 92 24.16 16.52 -46.21
C GLN A 92 24.25 15.01 -46.08
N ASP A 93 23.97 14.39 -47.22
CA ASP A 93 24.34 13.04 -47.62
C ASP A 93 25.85 13.05 -47.85
N ASP A 94 26.59 12.17 -47.16
CA ASP A 94 27.95 11.82 -47.56
C ASP A 94 28.18 10.35 -47.18
N THR A 95 27.69 9.47 -48.05
CA THR A 95 28.26 8.13 -48.23
C THR A 95 29.72 8.25 -48.67
N TYR A 96 30.64 7.69 -47.89
CA TYR A 96 31.73 6.93 -48.48
C TYR A 96 32.05 5.68 -47.64
N GLU A 97 31.99 4.59 -48.39
CA GLU A 97 32.36 3.22 -48.18
C GLU A 97 33.78 3.03 -47.63
N THR A 98 34.02 1.87 -46.99
CA THR A 98 35.26 1.05 -47.00
C THR A 98 35.50 0.45 -45.59
N THR A 99 35.73 -0.83 -45.30
CA THR A 99 35.86 -2.10 -46.04
C THR A 99 36.37 -3.12 -44.99
N TYR A 100 35.67 -4.28 -44.84
CA TYR A 100 36.19 -5.61 -44.41
C TYR A 100 36.72 -5.72 -42.94
N ARG A 101 36.67 -6.83 -42.18
CA ARG A 101 36.54 -8.28 -42.42
C ARG A 101 36.25 -8.98 -41.07
N LYS A 102 35.47 -10.08 -41.11
CA LYS A 102 35.62 -11.41 -40.43
C LYS A 102 36.62 -11.49 -39.25
N THR A 103 36.32 -12.08 -38.09
CA THR A 103 36.08 -13.51 -37.70
C THR A 103 36.14 -13.53 -36.15
N CYS A 104 35.54 -14.39 -35.33
CA CYS A 104 35.00 -15.74 -35.42
C CYS A 104 33.65 -15.82 -34.67
#